data_AF-A0A1M4E041-F1
#
_entry.id   AF-A0A1M4E041-F1
#
_cell.length_a   1.000
_cell.length_b   1.000
_cell.length_c   1.000
_cell.angle_alpha   90.00
_cell.angle_beta   90.00
_cell.angle_gamma   90.00
#
_symmetry.space_group_name_H-M   'P 1'
#
loop_
_entity.id
_entity.type
_entity.pdbx_description
1 polymer ?
#
loop_
_entity_poly.entity_id
_entity_poly.type
_entity_poly.pdbx_seq_one_letter_code
_entity_poly.pdbx_strand_id
1 'polypeptide(L)'
;MLLRSIAVLTAANILNNKIAPRLGPLTSTVATAALVAMARRSGVSWEDLGFEHGRRGAVAGGALVLAVAGVYTAGVAMPRTRPLFHDDRALSLSRARVLEEALLQVPLGTVLLEEVGFRGALYGMLRRRHGTATATAVSSALFGLWHILPAIDMARANPALGALTAGESPAHLDTARVVAGSVVSTAAAGVLFCELRRHRGLLTPVMLHLATNSLGYAFARIAAKLPGTDPNPNAGPALRSGSGSGSGSGPGSGSGSGSGSGSGPGSGSGSGSGSGSGSGSG
;
A
#
# COMPACT_ATOMS: atom_id res chain seq x y z
N MET A 1 24.92 -19.82 0.77
CA MET A 1 23.76 -19.30 1.54
C MET A 1 23.12 -18.11 0.87
N LEU A 2 23.88 -17.07 0.47
CA LEU A 2 23.35 -15.91 -0.26
C LEU A 2 22.49 -16.29 -1.48
N LEU A 3 22.99 -17.15 -2.37
CA LEU A 3 22.23 -17.63 -3.54
C LEU A 3 20.89 -18.30 -3.17
N ARG A 4 20.87 -19.09 -2.08
CA ARG A 4 19.64 -19.74 -1.60
C ARG A 4 18.65 -18.71 -1.06
N SER A 5 19.14 -17.69 -0.35
CA SER A 5 18.30 -16.59 0.14
C SER A 5 17.71 -15.78 -1.01
N ILE A 6 18.52 -15.48 -2.03
CA ILE A 6 18.05 -14.83 -3.25
C ILE A 6 16.98 -15.69 -3.92
N ALA A 7 17.19 -17.01 -4.07
CA ALA A 7 16.18 -17.89 -4.66
C ALA A 7 14.84 -17.88 -3.89
N VAL A 8 14.88 -17.95 -2.55
CA VAL A 8 13.66 -17.86 -1.71
C VAL A 8 12.98 -16.51 -1.87
N LEU A 9 13.75 -15.41 -1.84
CA LEU A 9 13.22 -14.06 -2.03
C LEU A 9 12.61 -13.90 -3.43
N THR A 10 13.31 -14.29 -4.49
CA THR A 10 12.81 -14.21 -5.86
C THR A 10 11.52 -15.01 -6.04
N ALA A 11 11.46 -16.24 -5.50
CA ALA A 11 10.26 -17.06 -5.56
C ALA A 11 9.08 -16.39 -4.83
N ALA A 12 9.31 -15.87 -3.61
CA ALA A 12 8.29 -15.14 -2.86
C ALA A 12 7.84 -13.86 -3.59
N ASN A 13 8.76 -13.12 -4.20
CA ASN A 13 8.46 -11.90 -4.95
C ASN A 13 7.55 -12.19 -6.16
N ILE A 14 7.88 -13.23 -6.94
CA ILE A 14 7.07 -13.65 -8.09
C ILE A 14 5.70 -14.15 -7.64
N LEU A 15 5.65 -14.96 -6.58
CA LEU A 15 4.39 -15.44 -6.00
C LEU A 15 3.49 -14.27 -5.56
N ASN A 16 4.05 -13.31 -4.83
CA ASN A 16 3.29 -12.19 -4.25
C ASN A 16 2.84 -11.17 -5.28
N ASN A 17 3.56 -11.00 -6.39
CA ASN A 17 3.25 -9.97 -7.38
C ASN A 17 2.56 -10.50 -8.64
N LYS A 18 2.74 -11.78 -9.02
CA LYS A 18 2.29 -12.30 -10.31
C LYS A 18 1.43 -13.55 -10.24
N ILE A 19 1.73 -14.49 -9.35
CA ILE A 19 1.07 -15.82 -9.36
C ILE A 19 -0.11 -15.88 -8.38
N ALA A 20 0.12 -15.50 -7.10
CA ALA A 20 -0.88 -15.61 -6.05
C ALA A 20 -0.87 -14.39 -5.08
N PRO A 21 -1.15 -13.17 -5.56
CA PRO A 21 -1.08 -11.96 -4.71
C PRO A 21 -1.96 -12.02 -3.45
N ARG A 22 -3.11 -12.69 -3.54
CA ARG A 22 -4.03 -12.89 -2.40
C ARG A 22 -3.48 -13.81 -1.31
N LEU A 23 -2.49 -14.63 -1.63
CA LEU A 23 -1.81 -15.50 -0.66
C LEU A 23 -0.55 -14.85 -0.06
N GLY A 24 -0.31 -13.56 -0.35
CA GLY A 24 0.85 -12.81 0.12
C GLY A 24 1.22 -13.02 1.60
N PRO A 25 0.26 -13.01 2.56
CA PRO A 25 0.55 -13.27 3.96
C PRO A 25 1.13 -14.67 4.20
N LEU A 26 0.57 -15.69 3.55
CA LEU A 26 0.99 -17.07 3.69
C LEU A 26 2.37 -17.29 3.07
N THR A 27 2.55 -16.90 1.81
CA THR A 27 3.81 -17.05 1.07
C THR A 27 4.94 -16.27 1.74
N SER A 28 4.67 -15.07 2.25
CA SER A 28 5.65 -14.25 2.97
C SER A 28 6.01 -14.84 4.33
N THR A 29 5.04 -15.39 5.06
CA THR A 29 5.30 -16.10 6.32
C THR A 29 6.18 -17.33 6.09
N VAL A 30 5.86 -18.13 5.08
CA VAL A 30 6.65 -19.33 4.71
C VAL A 30 8.07 -18.95 4.28
N ALA A 31 8.21 -17.95 3.42
CA ALA A 31 9.52 -17.46 2.98
C ALA A 31 10.34 -16.91 4.15
N THR A 32 9.71 -16.17 5.06
CA THR A 32 10.35 -15.66 6.29
C THR A 32 10.85 -16.81 7.16
N ALA A 33 9.99 -17.80 7.42
CA ALA A 33 10.36 -18.98 8.21
C ALA A 33 11.53 -19.74 7.58
N ALA A 34 11.53 -19.91 6.25
CA ALA A 34 12.62 -20.55 5.52
C ALA A 34 13.95 -19.77 5.66
N LEU A 35 13.92 -18.45 5.48
CA LEU A 35 15.10 -17.58 5.61
C LEU A 35 15.65 -17.57 7.04
N VAL A 36 14.78 -17.48 8.05
CA VAL A 36 15.17 -17.56 9.46
C VAL A 36 15.77 -18.93 9.77
N ALA A 37 15.13 -20.03 9.34
CA ALA A 37 15.66 -21.38 9.55
C ALA A 37 17.05 -21.56 8.91
N MET A 38 17.24 -21.06 7.69
CA MET A 38 18.55 -21.08 7.02
C MET A 38 19.61 -20.28 7.79
N ALA A 39 19.27 -19.08 8.27
CA ALA A 39 20.16 -18.25 9.07
C ALA A 39 20.53 -18.92 10.39
N ARG A 40 19.54 -19.46 11.12
CA ARG A 40 19.73 -20.17 12.40
C ARG A 40 20.58 -21.42 12.24
N ARG A 41 20.35 -22.23 11.18
CA ARG A 41 21.20 -23.39 10.84
C ARG A 41 22.63 -23.01 10.47
N SER A 42 22.85 -21.77 10.04
CA SER A 42 24.17 -21.20 9.77
C SER A 42 24.81 -20.55 11.01
N GLY A 43 24.19 -20.71 12.19
CA GLY A 43 24.67 -20.22 13.48
C GLY A 43 24.30 -18.78 13.83
N VAL A 44 23.56 -18.05 12.98
CA VAL A 44 23.17 -16.64 13.21
C VAL A 44 22.25 -16.55 14.43
N SER A 45 22.62 -15.80 15.47
CA SER A 45 21.83 -15.65 16.70
C SER A 45 20.56 -14.82 16.51
N TRP A 46 19.64 -14.82 17.47
CA TRP A 46 18.46 -13.92 17.44
C TRP A 46 18.87 -12.44 17.51
N GLU A 47 19.94 -12.12 18.21
CA GLU A 47 20.53 -10.77 18.24
C GLU A 47 21.13 -10.39 16.88
N ASP A 48 21.78 -11.34 16.18
CA ASP A 48 22.24 -11.13 14.81
C ASP A 48 21.09 -10.94 13.80
N LEU A 49 19.93 -11.54 14.07
CA LEU A 49 18.69 -11.28 13.33
C LEU A 49 18.05 -9.93 13.71
N GLY A 50 18.55 -9.26 14.75
CA GLY A 50 18.09 -7.95 15.20
C GLY A 50 16.96 -8.00 16.21
N PHE A 51 16.63 -9.16 16.77
CA PHE A 51 15.68 -9.29 17.88
C PHE A 51 16.35 -8.93 19.21
N GLU A 52 16.78 -7.67 19.28
CA GLU A 52 17.50 -7.05 20.38
C GLU A 52 16.87 -5.68 20.68
N HIS A 53 17.18 -5.11 21.85
CA HIS A 53 16.81 -3.73 22.19
C HIS A 53 15.30 -3.41 22.18
N GLY A 54 14.41 -4.38 22.39
CA GLY A 54 12.95 -4.23 22.22
C GLY A 54 12.34 -2.93 22.75
N ARG A 55 12.60 -2.53 24.01
CA ARG A 55 12.10 -1.27 24.57
C ARG A 55 12.62 -0.03 23.84
N ARG A 56 13.94 0.05 23.60
CA ARG A 56 14.56 1.19 22.89
C ARG A 56 14.06 1.25 21.44
N GLY A 57 13.88 0.07 20.84
CA GLY A 57 13.36 -0.09 19.50
C GLY A 57 11.93 0.40 19.38
N ALA A 58 11.07 0.04 20.34
CA ALA A 58 9.67 0.46 20.42
C ALA A 58 9.53 1.98 20.63
N VAL A 59 10.34 2.58 21.52
CA VAL A 59 10.32 4.04 21.74
C VAL A 59 10.73 4.79 20.47
N ALA A 60 11.82 4.37 19.83
CA ALA A 60 12.28 4.97 18.59
C ALA A 60 11.26 4.79 17.45
N GLY A 61 10.72 3.57 17.32
CA GLY A 61 9.69 3.25 16.34
C GLY A 61 8.41 4.05 16.55
N GLY A 62 7.96 4.23 17.79
CA GLY A 62 6.81 5.06 18.13
C GLY A 62 7.01 6.52 17.73
N ALA A 63 8.18 7.09 17.99
CA ALA A 63 8.52 8.44 17.53
C ALA A 63 8.48 8.56 15.99
N LEU A 64 8.99 7.54 15.28
CA LEU A 64 8.94 7.49 13.82
C LEU A 64 7.51 7.32 13.27
N VAL A 65 6.67 6.53 13.92
CA VAL A 65 5.23 6.40 13.57
C VAL A 65 4.55 7.77 13.66
N LEU A 66 4.79 8.51 14.74
CA LEU A 66 4.25 9.86 14.91
C LEU A 66 4.80 10.84 13.86
N ALA A 67 6.10 10.73 13.53
CA ALA A 67 6.72 11.54 12.49
C ALA A 67 6.08 11.28 11.11
N VAL A 68 5.87 10.02 10.73
CA VAL A 68 5.19 9.64 9.49
C VAL A 68 3.76 10.18 9.46
N ALA A 69 2.99 10.01 10.54
CA ALA A 69 1.65 10.56 10.65
C ALA A 69 1.64 12.09 10.52
N GLY A 70 2.63 12.78 11.08
CA GLY A 70 2.82 14.22 10.95
C GLY A 70 3.12 14.63 9.50
N VAL A 71 4.03 13.94 8.82
CA VAL A 71 4.35 14.19 7.40
C VAL A 71 3.12 13.98 6.50
N TYR A 72 2.36 12.90 6.71
CA TYR A 72 1.14 12.64 5.95
C TYR A 72 0.06 13.68 6.23
N THR A 73 -0.12 14.09 7.49
CA THR A 73 -1.02 15.19 7.86
C THR A 73 -0.64 16.49 7.16
N ALA A 74 0.64 16.86 7.17
CA ALA A 74 1.13 18.06 6.49
C ALA A 74 0.92 17.98 4.97
N GLY A 75 1.19 16.82 4.37
CA GLY A 75 1.00 16.59 2.93
C GLY A 75 -0.46 16.64 2.50
N VAL A 76 -1.40 16.13 3.30
CA VAL A 76 -2.83 16.21 2.99
C VAL A 76 -3.39 17.61 3.25
N ALA A 77 -2.87 18.31 4.25
CA ALA A 77 -3.24 19.70 4.54
C ALA A 77 -2.90 20.64 3.37
N MET A 78 -1.79 20.41 2.67
CA MET A 78 -1.35 21.22 1.53
C MET A 78 -2.03 20.79 0.22
N PRO A 79 -2.83 21.66 -0.45
CA PRO A 79 -3.55 21.28 -1.66
C PRO A 79 -2.66 20.81 -2.81
N ARG A 80 -1.47 21.40 -2.97
CA ARG A 80 -0.50 21.04 -4.03
C ARG A 80 0.00 19.61 -3.96
N THR A 81 -0.04 18.99 -2.78
CA THR A 81 0.48 17.63 -2.56
C THR A 81 -0.64 16.59 -2.48
N ARG A 82 -1.92 16.99 -2.42
CA ARG A 82 -3.07 16.06 -2.37
C ARG A 82 -3.11 15.05 -3.53
N PRO A 83 -2.79 15.43 -4.78
CA PRO A 83 -2.77 14.46 -5.88
C PRO A 83 -1.79 13.30 -5.66
N LEU A 84 -0.72 13.50 -4.86
CA LEU A 84 0.24 12.43 -4.52
C LEU A 84 -0.35 11.34 -3.61
N PHE A 85 -1.46 11.64 -2.92
CA PHE A 85 -2.18 10.68 -2.06
C PHE A 85 -3.30 9.95 -2.80
N HIS A 86 -3.51 10.23 -4.09
CA HIS A 86 -4.49 9.53 -4.92
C HIS A 86 -3.98 8.13 -5.28
N ASP A 87 -4.60 7.09 -4.74
CA ASP A 87 -4.30 5.69 -5.05
C ASP A 87 -5.60 4.94 -5.40
N ASP A 88 -5.83 4.71 -6.69
CA ASP A 88 -7.01 4.00 -7.20
C ASP A 88 -7.15 2.59 -6.62
N ARG A 89 -6.03 1.93 -6.25
CA ARG A 89 -6.08 0.61 -5.60
C ARG A 89 -6.64 0.73 -4.19
N ALA A 90 -6.27 1.76 -3.45
CA ALA A 90 -6.81 2.01 -2.12
C ALA A 90 -8.27 2.50 -2.18
N LEU A 91 -8.63 3.29 -3.19
CA LEU A 91 -9.96 3.91 -3.33
C LEU A 91 -11.02 2.93 -3.87
N SER A 92 -10.64 2.02 -4.76
CA SER A 92 -11.54 1.00 -5.34
C SER A 92 -11.97 -0.11 -4.36
N LEU A 93 -11.26 -0.28 -3.25
CA LEU A 93 -11.56 -1.31 -2.24
C LEU A 93 -12.78 -0.94 -1.38
N SER A 94 -13.37 -1.92 -0.69
CA SER A 94 -14.32 -1.63 0.40
C SER A 94 -13.57 -1.19 1.66
N ARG A 95 -14.26 -0.55 2.63
CA ARG A 95 -13.64 -0.18 3.92
C ARG A 95 -13.06 -1.38 4.66
N ALA A 96 -13.79 -2.50 4.66
CA ALA A 96 -13.33 -3.75 5.27
C ALA A 96 -12.07 -4.27 4.59
N ARG A 97 -12.00 -4.23 3.25
CA ARG A 97 -10.80 -4.64 2.52
C ARG A 97 -9.61 -3.72 2.78
N VAL A 98 -9.81 -2.40 2.89
CA VAL A 98 -8.72 -1.49 3.28
C VAL A 98 -8.17 -1.82 4.67
N LEU A 99 -9.04 -2.15 5.63
CA LEU A 99 -8.59 -2.60 6.96
C LEU A 99 -7.84 -3.94 6.87
N GLU A 100 -8.32 -4.87 6.07
CA GLU A 100 -7.62 -6.13 5.81
C GLU A 100 -6.23 -5.91 5.19
N GLU A 101 -6.13 -5.01 4.20
CA GLU A 101 -4.85 -4.62 3.62
C GLU A 101 -3.92 -4.02 4.68
N ALA A 102 -4.39 -3.01 5.43
CA ALA A 102 -3.58 -2.28 6.39
C ALA A 102 -3.19 -3.10 7.63
N LEU A 103 -4.00 -4.08 8.04
CA LEU A 103 -3.84 -4.83 9.29
C LEU A 103 -3.38 -6.29 9.10
N LEU A 104 -3.54 -6.88 7.91
CA LEU A 104 -3.13 -8.25 7.63
C LEU A 104 -2.17 -8.33 6.44
N GLN A 105 -2.55 -7.78 5.27
CA GLN A 105 -1.70 -7.87 4.07
C GLN A 105 -0.38 -7.12 4.25
N VAL A 106 -0.40 -5.89 4.75
CA VAL A 106 0.81 -5.09 4.96
C VAL A 106 1.68 -5.74 6.04
N PRO A 107 1.18 -6.05 7.26
CA PRO A 107 2.05 -6.60 8.29
C PRO A 107 2.65 -7.97 7.94
N LEU A 108 1.84 -8.89 7.41
CA LEU A 108 2.26 -10.28 7.18
C LEU A 108 2.75 -10.54 5.76
N GLY A 109 2.10 -9.93 4.77
CA GLY A 109 2.43 -10.09 3.34
C GLY A 109 3.54 -9.17 2.83
N THR A 110 3.87 -8.12 3.58
CA THR A 110 4.92 -7.15 3.19
C THR A 110 5.99 -7.05 4.28
N VAL A 111 5.66 -6.44 5.42
CA VAL A 111 6.64 -6.03 6.43
C VAL A 111 7.36 -7.22 7.06
N LEU A 112 6.66 -8.29 7.37
CA LEU A 112 7.26 -9.48 7.98
C LEU A 112 8.42 -10.02 7.13
N LEU A 113 8.18 -10.27 5.84
CA LEU A 113 9.23 -10.77 4.95
C LEU A 113 10.28 -9.71 4.66
N GLU A 114 9.88 -8.47 4.46
CA GLU A 114 10.83 -7.42 4.07
C GLU A 114 11.80 -7.06 5.19
N GLU A 115 11.34 -6.97 6.43
CA GLU A 115 12.21 -6.65 7.56
C GLU A 115 12.94 -7.89 8.09
N VAL A 116 12.23 -8.99 8.36
CA VAL A 116 12.87 -10.19 8.90
C VAL A 116 13.72 -10.88 7.84
N GLY A 117 13.31 -10.87 6.57
CA GLY A 117 14.07 -11.47 5.47
C GLY A 117 15.32 -10.66 5.12
N PHE A 118 15.19 -9.37 4.81
CA PHE A 118 16.33 -8.55 4.35
C PHE A 118 17.20 -8.02 5.49
N ARG A 119 16.61 -7.44 6.55
CA ARG A 119 17.35 -6.79 7.66
C ARG A 119 17.67 -7.75 8.81
N GLY A 120 16.89 -8.82 8.93
CA GLY A 120 17.15 -9.91 9.88
C GLY A 120 18.07 -10.97 9.29
N ALA A 121 17.51 -11.91 8.53
CA ALA A 121 18.18 -13.12 8.07
C ALA A 121 19.34 -12.82 7.09
N LEU A 122 19.06 -12.16 5.98
CA LEU A 122 20.06 -11.88 4.94
C LEU A 122 21.19 -10.99 5.49
N TYR A 123 20.83 -9.86 6.09
CA TYR A 123 21.79 -8.94 6.69
C TYR A 123 22.61 -9.61 7.81
N GLY A 124 21.98 -10.35 8.73
CA GLY A 124 22.67 -11.05 9.81
C GLY A 124 23.67 -12.09 9.32
N MET A 125 23.33 -12.85 8.27
CA MET A 125 24.25 -13.79 7.63
C MET A 125 25.44 -13.09 6.96
N LEU A 126 25.19 -11.99 6.24
CA LEU A 126 26.22 -11.24 5.53
C LEU A 126 27.17 -10.52 6.50
N ARG A 127 26.62 -9.87 7.54
CA ARG A 127 27.38 -9.07 8.52
C ARG A 127 28.46 -9.91 9.19
N ARG A 128 28.13 -11.15 9.57
CA ARG A 128 29.07 -12.05 10.24
C ARG A 128 30.26 -12.47 9.37
N ARG A 129 30.07 -12.59 8.06
CA ARG A 129 31.11 -13.09 7.13
C ARG A 129 31.86 -11.98 6.40
N HIS A 130 31.20 -10.86 6.16
CA HIS A 130 31.69 -9.81 5.25
C HIS A 130 31.62 -8.40 5.85
N GLY A 131 31.20 -8.26 7.11
CA GLY A 131 31.11 -7.00 7.82
C GLY A 131 29.87 -6.17 7.50
N THR A 132 29.72 -5.08 8.26
CA THR A 132 28.55 -4.19 8.25
C THR A 132 28.33 -3.50 6.90
N ALA A 133 29.40 -3.01 6.28
CA ALA A 133 29.31 -2.28 5.01
C ALA A 133 28.75 -3.18 3.89
N THR A 134 29.32 -4.38 3.72
CA THR A 134 28.85 -5.36 2.73
C THR A 134 27.41 -5.80 3.00
N ALA A 135 27.06 -6.07 4.26
CA ALA A 135 25.71 -6.46 4.63
C ALA A 135 24.68 -5.37 4.30
N THR A 136 25.02 -4.11 4.59
CA THR A 136 24.17 -2.96 4.29
C THR A 136 24.02 -2.77 2.79
N ALA A 137 25.14 -2.79 2.03
CA ALA A 137 25.13 -2.60 0.58
C ALA A 137 24.32 -3.70 -0.13
N VAL A 138 24.58 -4.97 0.17
CA VAL A 138 23.92 -6.10 -0.51
C VAL A 138 22.45 -6.21 -0.09
N SER A 139 22.12 -6.06 1.20
CA SER A 139 20.72 -6.09 1.65
C SER A 139 19.91 -4.96 1.01
N SER A 140 20.45 -3.75 0.99
CA SER A 140 19.79 -2.57 0.42
C SER A 140 19.66 -2.65 -1.09
N ALA A 141 20.69 -3.12 -1.81
CA ALA A 141 20.63 -3.31 -3.26
C ALA A 141 19.57 -4.36 -3.65
N LEU A 142 19.54 -5.51 -2.96
CA LEU A 142 18.54 -6.54 -3.19
C LEU A 142 17.13 -6.04 -2.82
N PHE A 143 17.00 -5.21 -1.79
CA PHE A 143 15.73 -4.58 -1.43
C PHE A 143 15.27 -3.55 -2.49
N GLY A 144 16.20 -2.84 -3.11
CA GLY A 144 15.92 -2.01 -4.28
C GLY A 144 15.36 -2.84 -5.44
N LEU A 145 16.04 -3.92 -5.79
CA LEU A 145 15.63 -4.83 -6.88
C LEU A 145 14.29 -5.54 -6.59
N TRP A 146 13.99 -5.84 -5.32
CA TRP A 146 12.71 -6.40 -4.88
C TRP A 146 11.50 -5.54 -5.30
N HIS A 147 11.71 -4.22 -5.44
CA HIS A 147 10.67 -3.26 -5.79
C HIS A 147 10.42 -3.10 -7.29
N ILE A 148 11.11 -3.84 -8.17
CA ILE A 148 10.90 -3.74 -9.61
C ILE A 148 9.45 -4.09 -10.00
N LEU A 149 8.93 -5.25 -9.56
CA LEU A 149 7.56 -5.67 -9.92
C LEU A 149 6.50 -4.71 -9.34
N PRO A 150 6.55 -4.35 -8.04
CA PRO A 150 5.66 -3.31 -7.50
C PRO A 150 5.74 -1.97 -8.25
N ALA A 151 6.94 -1.53 -8.64
CA ALA A 151 7.12 -0.26 -9.35
C ALA A 151 6.53 -0.28 -10.76
N ILE A 152 6.62 -1.41 -11.47
CA ILE A 152 5.94 -1.58 -12.77
C ILE A 152 4.44 -1.48 -12.59
N ASP A 153 3.88 -2.15 -11.59
CA ASP A 153 2.43 -2.16 -11.36
C ASP A 153 1.95 -0.76 -10.89
N MET A 154 2.74 -0.04 -10.10
CA MET A 154 2.49 1.35 -9.72
C MET A 154 2.54 2.31 -10.92
N ALA A 155 3.55 2.19 -11.79
CA ALA A 155 3.67 3.04 -12.98
C ALA A 155 2.46 2.87 -13.93
N ARG A 156 1.91 1.65 -14.02
CA ARG A 156 0.70 1.35 -14.78
C ARG A 156 -0.57 1.90 -14.12
N ALA A 157 -0.62 1.91 -12.79
CA ALA A 157 -1.78 2.33 -12.02
C ALA A 157 -1.86 3.85 -11.78
N ASN A 158 -0.75 4.60 -11.87
CA ASN A 158 -0.72 6.03 -11.59
C ASN A 158 -0.07 6.83 -12.74
N PRO A 159 -0.85 7.20 -13.78
CA PRO A 159 -0.35 8.00 -14.91
C PRO A 159 0.17 9.39 -14.51
N ALA A 160 -0.32 9.97 -13.42
CA ALA A 160 0.11 11.28 -12.92
C ALA A 160 1.56 11.25 -12.39
N LEU A 161 2.01 10.10 -11.86
CA LEU A 161 3.41 9.90 -11.48
C LEU A 161 4.33 9.88 -12.71
N GLY A 162 3.85 9.31 -13.82
CA GLY A 162 4.49 9.40 -15.13
C GLY A 162 4.65 10.86 -15.57
N ALA A 163 3.58 11.66 -15.46
CA ALA A 163 3.60 13.07 -15.86
C ALA A 163 4.59 13.95 -15.05
N LEU A 164 4.80 13.68 -13.76
CA LEU A 164 5.82 14.38 -12.95
C LEU A 164 7.27 14.06 -13.36
N THR A 165 7.49 12.98 -14.12
CA THR A 165 8.80 12.52 -14.59
C THR A 165 8.97 12.62 -16.12
N ALA A 166 7.90 12.98 -16.83
CA ALA A 166 7.85 13.12 -18.27
C ALA A 166 8.04 14.58 -18.69
N GLY A 167 9.26 14.94 -19.09
CA GLY A 167 9.43 15.89 -20.18
C GLY A 167 9.17 15.15 -21.49
N GLU A 168 8.04 15.47 -22.15
CA GLU A 168 7.65 15.11 -23.53
C GLU A 168 8.27 13.81 -24.12
N SER A 169 8.09 12.64 -23.48
CA SER A 169 8.71 11.38 -23.95
C SER A 169 7.71 10.23 -24.11
N PRO A 170 7.96 9.25 -25.00
CA PRO A 170 7.09 8.11 -25.22
C PRO A 170 6.91 7.24 -23.96
N ALA A 171 5.67 6.78 -23.72
CA ALA A 171 5.19 6.13 -22.49
C ALA A 171 6.06 4.97 -21.92
N HIS A 172 6.86 4.30 -22.75
CA HIS A 172 7.78 3.25 -22.30
C HIS A 172 8.98 3.79 -21.51
N LEU A 173 9.46 5.01 -21.83
CA LEU A 173 10.55 5.65 -21.10
C LEU A 173 10.11 6.11 -19.71
N ASP A 174 8.82 6.38 -19.52
CA ASP A 174 8.25 6.81 -18.23
C ASP A 174 8.22 5.66 -17.23
N THR A 175 7.81 4.46 -17.67
CA THR A 175 7.82 3.27 -16.80
C THR A 175 9.25 2.92 -16.36
N ALA A 176 10.21 2.95 -17.29
CA ALA A 176 11.61 2.65 -16.96
C ALA A 176 12.20 3.65 -15.95
N ARG A 177 11.90 4.95 -16.09
CA ARG A 177 12.31 5.98 -15.13
C ARG A 177 11.67 5.79 -13.75
N VAL A 178 10.36 5.51 -13.69
CA VAL A 178 9.66 5.24 -12.43
C VAL A 178 10.25 4.00 -11.74
N VAL A 179 10.51 2.93 -12.48
CA VAL A 179 11.14 1.71 -11.94
C VAL A 179 12.55 2.01 -11.44
N ALA A 180 13.40 2.66 -12.23
CA ALA A 180 14.76 3.01 -11.82
C ALA A 180 14.77 3.92 -10.58
N GLY A 181 13.92 4.96 -10.58
CA GLY A 181 13.75 5.85 -9.43
C GLY A 181 13.26 5.11 -8.18
N SER A 182 12.32 4.18 -8.33
CA SER A 182 11.85 3.32 -7.24
C SER A 182 12.95 2.41 -6.70
N VAL A 183 13.72 1.75 -7.56
CA VAL A 183 14.84 0.88 -7.15
C VAL A 183 15.89 1.69 -6.37
N VAL A 184 16.27 2.87 -6.85
CA VAL A 184 17.26 3.73 -6.18
C VAL A 184 16.73 4.25 -4.85
N SER A 185 15.49 4.75 -4.81
CA SER A 185 14.91 5.32 -3.59
C SER A 185 14.67 4.25 -2.52
N THR A 186 14.22 3.07 -2.91
CA THR A 186 14.01 1.94 -1.99
C THR A 186 15.34 1.32 -1.55
N ALA A 187 16.38 1.31 -2.39
CA ALA A 187 17.73 0.96 -1.94
C ALA A 187 18.27 1.96 -0.90
N ALA A 188 18.09 3.27 -1.12
CA ALA A 188 18.47 4.28 -0.13
C ALA A 188 17.66 4.13 1.18
N ALA A 189 16.37 3.83 1.09
CA ALA A 189 15.55 3.46 2.26
C ALA A 189 16.08 2.19 2.93
N GLY A 190 16.51 1.18 2.17
CA GLY A 190 17.15 -0.02 2.68
C GLY A 190 18.37 0.28 3.55
N VAL A 191 19.19 1.25 3.16
CA VAL A 191 20.34 1.71 3.95
C VAL A 191 19.86 2.32 5.27
N LEU A 192 18.91 3.26 5.22
CA LEU A 192 18.31 3.86 6.42
C LEU A 192 17.77 2.79 7.38
N PHE A 193 17.05 1.79 6.85
CA PHE A 193 16.45 0.73 7.65
C PHE A 193 17.50 -0.21 8.27
N CYS A 194 18.58 -0.50 7.54
CA CYS A 194 19.73 -1.22 8.08
C CYS A 194 20.37 -0.45 9.24
N GLU A 195 20.53 0.87 9.11
CA GLU A 195 21.08 1.71 10.17
C GLU A 195 20.16 1.79 11.40
N LEU A 196 18.85 1.94 11.21
CA LEU A 196 17.87 1.86 12.29
C LEU A 196 17.95 0.51 13.02
N ARG A 197 17.99 -0.60 12.26
CA ARG A 197 18.17 -1.97 12.82
C ARG A 197 19.48 -2.10 13.59
N ARG A 198 20.56 -1.49 13.11
CA ARG A 198 21.89 -1.58 13.74
C ARG A 198 21.94 -0.84 15.06
N HIS A 199 21.25 0.30 15.17
CA HIS A 199 21.29 1.14 16.36
C HIS A 199 20.21 0.82 17.39
N ARG A 200 19.04 0.33 16.97
CA ARG A 200 17.84 0.24 17.83
C ARG A 200 17.15 -1.13 17.80
N GLY A 201 17.68 -2.09 17.04
CA GLY A 201 17.06 -3.40 16.82
C GLY A 201 16.00 -3.37 15.71
N LEU A 202 15.55 -4.57 15.32
CA LEU A 202 14.67 -4.80 14.16
C LEU A 202 13.27 -4.19 14.33
N LEU A 203 12.81 -4.01 15.57
CA LEU A 203 11.48 -3.45 15.84
C LEU A 203 11.35 -2.00 15.33
N THR A 204 12.41 -1.19 15.37
CA THR A 204 12.37 0.20 14.89
C THR A 204 12.04 0.31 13.41
N PRO A 205 12.78 -0.32 12.48
CA PRO A 205 12.40 -0.29 11.07
C PRO A 205 11.07 -0.99 10.80
N VAL A 206 10.70 -2.06 11.52
CA VAL A 206 9.36 -2.68 11.41
C VAL A 206 8.25 -1.67 11.68
N MET A 207 8.34 -0.89 12.76
CA MET A 207 7.33 0.11 13.09
C MET A 207 7.29 1.26 12.07
N LEU A 208 8.45 1.73 11.61
CA LEU A 208 8.53 2.74 10.54
C LEU A 208 7.91 2.22 9.23
N HIS A 209 8.19 0.97 8.88
CA HIS A 209 7.65 0.31 7.69
C HIS A 209 6.13 0.25 7.75
N LEU A 210 5.60 -0.30 8.85
CA LEU A 210 4.16 -0.41 9.10
C LEU A 210 3.49 0.97 9.04
N ALA A 211 4.08 1.98 9.68
CA ALA A 211 3.54 3.34 9.64
C ALA A 211 3.44 3.86 8.22
N THR A 212 4.53 3.75 7.44
CA THR A 212 4.58 4.28 6.06
C THR A 212 3.55 3.62 5.16
N ASN A 213 3.38 2.29 5.26
CA ASN A 213 2.48 1.53 4.40
C ASN A 213 1.02 1.56 4.88
N SER A 214 0.76 1.19 6.14
CA SER A 214 -0.60 1.07 6.66
C SER A 214 -1.29 2.44 6.79
N LEU A 215 -0.57 3.50 7.20
CA LEU A 215 -1.16 4.84 7.22
C LEU A 215 -1.41 5.37 5.80
N GLY A 216 -0.65 4.92 4.79
CA GLY A 216 -0.85 5.33 3.40
C GLY A 216 -2.28 5.08 2.92
N TYR A 217 -2.83 3.89 3.22
CA TYR A 217 -4.22 3.55 2.91
C TYR A 217 -5.23 4.48 3.61
N ALA A 218 -4.99 4.81 4.88
CA ALA A 218 -5.87 5.70 5.64
C ALA A 218 -5.83 7.13 5.08
N PHE A 219 -4.63 7.65 4.80
CA PHE A 219 -4.46 9.01 4.30
C PHE A 219 -4.90 9.16 2.84
N ALA A 220 -4.79 8.13 2.01
CA ALA A 220 -5.40 8.13 0.67
C ALA A 220 -6.93 8.33 0.75
N ARG A 221 -7.61 7.67 1.70
CA ARG A 221 -9.05 7.81 1.94
C ARG A 221 -9.44 9.15 2.55
N ILE A 222 -8.59 9.73 3.39
CA ILE A 222 -8.80 11.07 3.96
C ILE A 222 -8.66 12.11 2.84
N ALA A 223 -7.58 12.04 2.05
CA ALA A 223 -7.31 12.96 0.96
C ALA A 223 -8.43 12.93 -0.09
N ALA A 224 -8.96 11.76 -0.46
CA ALA A 224 -10.04 11.64 -1.44
C ALA A 224 -11.36 12.34 -1.04
N LYS A 225 -11.52 12.73 0.23
CA LYS A 225 -12.68 13.53 0.68
C LYS A 225 -12.43 15.03 0.59
N LEU A 226 -11.20 15.46 0.36
CA LEU A 226 -10.80 16.86 0.30
C LEU A 226 -10.82 17.39 -1.14
N PRO A 227 -11.07 18.69 -1.34
CA PRO A 227 -10.98 19.32 -2.66
C PRO A 227 -9.55 19.26 -3.22
N GLY A 228 -9.40 19.14 -4.54
CA GLY A 228 -8.09 19.20 -5.22
C GLY A 228 -7.28 17.90 -5.17
N THR A 229 -7.94 16.77 -4.90
CA THR A 229 -7.32 15.43 -4.93
C THR A 229 -7.47 14.76 -6.29
N ASP A 230 -8.37 15.26 -7.15
CA ASP A 230 -8.54 14.77 -8.52
C ASP A 230 -7.30 15.11 -9.35
N PRO A 231 -6.67 14.14 -10.04
CA PRO A 231 -5.49 14.37 -10.85
C PRO A 231 -5.78 15.20 -12.12
N ASN A 232 -7.05 15.47 -12.42
CA ASN A 232 -7.46 16.30 -13.55
C ASN A 232 -7.99 17.67 -13.05
N PRO A 233 -7.21 18.76 -13.17
CA PRO A 233 -7.65 20.10 -12.74
C PRO A 233 -8.84 20.64 -13.56
N ASN A 234 -9.22 20.00 -14.66
CA ASN A 234 -10.35 20.36 -15.52
C ASN A 234 -11.57 19.44 -15.35
N ALA A 235 -11.51 18.43 -14.48
CA ALA A 235 -12.70 17.66 -14.15
C ALA A 235 -13.58 18.52 -13.24
N GLY A 236 -14.64 19.11 -13.81
CA GLY A 236 -15.71 19.74 -13.03
C GLY A 236 -16.25 18.77 -11.97
N PRO A 237 -16.91 19.27 -10.91
CA PRO A 237 -17.33 18.43 -9.79
C PRO A 237 -18.15 17.26 -10.30
N ALA A 238 -17.58 16.05 -10.21
CA ALA A 238 -18.29 14.83 -10.51
C ALA A 238 -19.51 14.79 -9.59
N LEU A 239 -20.72 14.77 -10.18
CA LEU A 239 -21.97 14.55 -9.47
C LEU A 239 -21.79 13.29 -8.62
N ARG A 240 -21.60 13.48 -7.32
CA ARG A 240 -21.53 12.38 -6.35
C ARG A 240 -22.84 11.63 -6.44
N SER A 241 -22.84 10.44 -7.03
CA SER A 241 -23.93 9.48 -6.89
C SER A 241 -23.91 8.93 -5.46
N GLY A 242 -24.40 9.75 -4.53
CA GLY A 242 -24.70 9.32 -3.18
C GLY A 242 -26.05 8.61 -3.19
N SER A 243 -26.08 7.33 -2.87
CA SER A 243 -27.28 6.64 -2.41
C SER A 243 -27.66 7.19 -1.03
N GLY A 244 -28.38 8.32 -1.04
CA GLY A 244 -28.98 8.92 0.14
C GLY A 244 -30.46 8.60 0.19
N SER A 245 -30.91 7.90 1.22
CA SER A 245 -32.32 7.83 1.61
C SER A 245 -32.71 9.16 2.27
N GLY A 246 -33.21 10.09 1.46
CA GLY A 246 -33.72 11.39 1.93
C GLY A 246 -35.21 11.53 1.62
N SER A 247 -36.01 11.75 2.66
CA SER A 247 -37.39 12.21 2.54
C SER A 247 -37.38 13.72 2.32
N GLY A 248 -37.67 14.17 1.10
CA GLY A 248 -37.72 15.58 0.74
C GLY A 248 -38.93 15.89 -0.13
N SER A 249 -39.66 16.94 0.22
CA SER A 249 -40.77 17.49 -0.56
C SER A 249 -40.28 18.75 -1.28
N GLY A 250 -40.18 18.69 -2.61
CA GLY A 250 -39.80 19.83 -3.44
C GLY A 250 -39.82 19.48 -4.93
N PRO A 251 -40.06 20.45 -5.84
CA PRO A 251 -40.18 20.17 -7.27
C PRO A 251 -38.79 20.00 -7.87
N GLY A 252 -38.48 18.82 -8.41
CA GLY A 252 -37.20 18.53 -9.05
C GLY A 252 -37.34 17.50 -10.16
N SER A 253 -36.83 17.85 -11.34
CA SER A 253 -36.69 16.96 -12.51
C SER A 253 -35.38 16.18 -12.38
N GLY A 254 -35.47 14.90 -12.02
CA GLY A 254 -34.34 13.98 -11.93
C GLY A 254 -34.70 12.59 -12.45
N SER A 255 -33.82 12.00 -13.24
CA SER A 255 -33.92 10.63 -13.74
C SER A 255 -33.20 9.70 -12.76
N GLY A 256 -33.96 9.02 -11.89
CA GLY A 256 -33.45 8.04 -10.94
C GLY A 256 -34.34 6.81 -10.89
N SER A 257 -33.73 5.63 -10.84
CA SER A 257 -34.40 4.35 -10.59
C SER A 257 -34.46 4.09 -9.08
N GLY A 258 -35.57 4.51 -8.46
CA GLY A 258 -35.84 4.28 -7.04
C GLY A 258 -37.26 3.76 -6.83
N SER A 259 -37.44 2.86 -5.86
CA SER A 259 -38.75 2.38 -5.42
C SER A 259 -39.33 3.39 -4.43
N GLY A 260 -40.29 4.21 -4.87
CA GLY A 260 -40.98 5.18 -4.03
C GLY A 260 -42.47 5.20 -4.32
N SER A 261 -43.28 5.31 -3.27
CA SER A 261 -44.73 5.54 -3.36
C SER A 261 -44.99 7.05 -3.29
N GLY A 262 -45.52 7.63 -4.37
CA GLY A 262 -45.87 9.04 -4.44
C GLY A 262 -47.12 9.28 -5.30
N SER A 263 -47.92 10.26 -4.91
CA SER A 263 -49.16 10.65 -5.60
C SER A 263 -48.94 11.99 -6.32
N GLY A 264 -48.91 11.99 -7.64
CA GLY A 264 -48.78 13.19 -8.48
C GLY A 264 -48.72 12.85 -9.98
N PRO A 265 -49.07 13.77 -10.90
CA PRO A 265 -49.14 13.44 -12.32
C PRO A 265 -47.73 13.45 -12.91
N GLY A 266 -47.24 12.28 -13.29
CA GLY A 266 -45.95 12.11 -13.96
C GLY A 266 -46.02 11.00 -15.00
N SER A 267 -45.57 11.31 -16.23
CA SER A 267 -45.41 10.34 -17.31
C SER A 267 -44.06 9.63 -17.16
N GLY A 268 -44.09 8.40 -16.62
CA GLY A 268 -42.94 7.53 -16.51
C GLY A 268 -43.22 6.16 -17.11
N SER A 269 -42.36 5.70 -18.02
CA SER A 269 -42.37 4.34 -18.56
C SER A 269 -41.47 3.46 -17.70
N GLY A 270 -42.07 2.66 -16.81
CA GLY A 270 -41.39 1.68 -15.97
C GLY A 270 -42.08 0.32 -16.06
N SER A 271 -41.30 -0.74 -16.29
CA SER A 271 -41.74 -2.12 -16.25
C SER A 271 -41.73 -2.63 -14.81
N GLY A 272 -42.87 -2.51 -14.12
CA GLY A 272 -43.09 -3.06 -12.78
C GLY A 272 -44.05 -4.25 -12.83
N SER A 273 -43.62 -5.41 -12.32
CA SER A 273 -44.48 -6.55 -12.02
C SER A 273 -45.08 -6.36 -10.63
N GLY A 274 -46.33 -5.86 -10.57
CA GLY A 274 -47.08 -5.69 -9.34
C GLY A 274 -48.35 -6.54 -9.34
N SER A 275 -48.45 -7.46 -8.39
CA SER A 275 -49.67 -8.21 -8.07
C SER A 275 -50.49 -7.41 -7.04
N GLY A 276 -51.72 -7.03 -7.39
CA GLY A 276 -52.63 -6.29 -6.51
C GLY A 276 -54.09 -6.59 -6.83
N SER A 277 -54.81 -7.07 -5.81
CA SER A 277 -56.19 -7.55 -5.79
C SER A 277 -57.23 -6.46 -6.10
N GLY A 278 -58.16 -6.77 -7.00
CA GLY A 278 -59.28 -5.90 -7.36
C GLY A 278 -60.46 -6.00 -6.41
N SER A 279 -61.14 -4.86 -6.22
CA SER A 279 -62.51 -4.77 -5.74
C SER A 279 -63.30 -3.92 -6.75
N GLY A 280 -64.16 -4.58 -7.52
CA GLY A 280 -65.03 -3.95 -8.51
C GLY A 280 -66.29 -3.36 -7.89
N SER A 281 -66.71 -2.21 -8.39
CA SER A 281 -68.10 -1.76 -8.37
C SER A 281 -68.45 -1.37 -9.82
N GLY A 282 -69.48 -2.01 -10.36
CA GLY A 282 -69.91 -1.92 -11.75
C GLY A 282 -70.46 -3.24 -12.23
#